data_AF-A0A4Y4C9A4-F1
#
_entry.id   AF-A0A4Y4C9A4-F1
#
_cell.length_a   1.000
_cell.length_b   1.000
_cell.length_c   1.000
_cell.angle_alpha   90.00
_cell.angle_beta   90.00
_cell.angle_gamma   90.00
#
_symmetry.space_group_name_H-M   'P 1'
#
loop_
_entity.id
_entity.type
_entity.pdbx_description
1 polymer ?
#
loop_
_entity_poly.entity_id
_entity_poly.type
_entity_poly.pdbx_seq_one_letter_code
_entity_poly.pdbx_strand_id
1 'polypeptide(L)'
;MFGVRSIFALYAIGHRVGLAMGLLAVAVAVSAVTGTTSLPLPWLSEGSLDLSLDHLLAVALLAAHATLLTGELSSREESSVRSWWWADCLGMTVLLCGPVFLAFTGDAGLLQNTLLYLVFFFLISLVIGPETAYPTVIFLIVVQTMVVALVPDRGLIPVFWDPDPRIIAALFLLATVAFLVARRPVKTSTRLRITA
;
A
#
# COMPACT_ATOMS: atom_id res chain seq x y z
N MET A 1 -33.07 -18.03 -15.86
CA MET A 1 -32.95 -16.66 -15.34
C MET A 1 -31.73 -16.57 -14.44
N PHE A 2 -30.56 -16.22 -14.99
CA PHE A 2 -29.42 -15.86 -14.16
C PHE A 2 -29.72 -14.48 -13.60
N GLY A 3 -30.03 -14.40 -12.30
CA GLY A 3 -30.23 -13.14 -11.62
C GLY A 3 -29.01 -12.26 -11.85
N VAL A 4 -29.27 -11.03 -12.30
CA VAL A 4 -28.26 -9.97 -12.44
C VAL A 4 -27.66 -9.73 -11.05
N ARG A 5 -26.66 -10.53 -10.66
CA ARG A 5 -25.74 -10.12 -9.60
C ARG A 5 -25.17 -8.80 -10.11
N SER A 6 -25.42 -7.71 -9.37
CA SER A 6 -24.96 -6.40 -9.79
C SER A 6 -23.46 -6.48 -10.07
N ILE A 7 -23.01 -5.79 -11.12
CA ILE A 7 -21.59 -5.72 -11.52
C ILE A 7 -20.69 -5.42 -10.29
N PHE A 8 -21.22 -4.65 -9.34
CA PHE A 8 -20.60 -4.36 -8.05
C PHE A 8 -20.41 -5.57 -7.14
N ALA A 9 -21.38 -6.49 -7.07
CA ALA A 9 -21.25 -7.72 -6.28
C ALA A 9 -20.20 -8.67 -6.86
N LEU A 10 -20.11 -8.75 -8.20
CA LEU A 10 -19.07 -9.50 -8.89
C LEU A 10 -17.68 -8.90 -8.64
N TYR A 11 -17.56 -7.57 -8.71
CA TYR A 11 -16.35 -6.85 -8.34
C TYR A 11 -15.94 -7.13 -6.89
N ALA A 12 -16.89 -6.96 -5.96
CA ALA A 12 -16.62 -7.05 -4.53
C ALA A 12 -16.09 -8.43 -4.12
N ILE A 13 -16.67 -9.49 -4.68
CA ILE A 13 -16.22 -10.86 -4.45
C ILE A 13 -14.88 -11.12 -5.15
N GLY A 14 -14.75 -10.70 -6.41
CA GLY A 14 -13.59 -10.99 -7.24
C GLY A 14 -12.30 -10.27 -6.86
N HIS A 15 -12.43 -9.05 -6.35
CA HIS A 15 -11.33 -8.20 -5.90
C HIS A 15 -11.13 -8.29 -4.38
N ARG A 16 -11.81 -9.25 -3.72
CA ARG A 16 -11.74 -9.46 -2.27
C ARG A 16 -11.93 -8.15 -1.50
N VAL A 17 -12.85 -7.30 -1.97
CA VAL A 17 -13.06 -5.93 -1.46
C VAL A 17 -13.37 -5.95 0.04
N GLY A 18 -14.13 -6.92 0.52
CA GLY A 18 -14.42 -7.07 1.95
C GLY A 18 -13.15 -7.18 2.81
N LEU A 19 -12.13 -7.91 2.33
CA LEU A 19 -10.85 -8.05 3.03
C LEU A 19 -10.06 -6.72 2.99
N ALA A 20 -9.98 -6.09 1.82
CA ALA A 20 -9.30 -4.80 1.67
C ALA A 20 -9.93 -3.70 2.54
N MET A 21 -11.26 -3.63 2.58
CA MET A 21 -11.99 -2.69 3.44
C MET A 21 -11.85 -3.03 4.92
N GLY A 22 -11.79 -4.31 5.29
CA GLY A 22 -11.51 -4.75 6.65
C GLY A 22 -10.12 -4.29 7.11
N LEU A 23 -9.09 -4.46 6.27
CA LEU A 23 -7.74 -3.96 6.55
C LEU A 23 -7.69 -2.44 6.67
N LEU A 24 -8.39 -1.70 5.80
CA LEU A 24 -8.52 -0.25 5.91
C LEU A 24 -9.15 0.16 7.25
N ALA A 25 -10.29 -0.44 7.60
CA ALA A 25 -11.01 -0.10 8.82
C ALA A 25 -10.17 -0.37 10.07
N VAL A 26 -9.48 -1.52 10.12
CA VAL A 26 -8.57 -1.85 11.23
C VAL A 26 -7.40 -0.87 11.27
N ALA A 27 -6.76 -0.59 10.14
CA ALA A 27 -5.62 0.32 10.10
C ALA A 27 -5.97 1.73 10.61
N VAL A 28 -7.09 2.28 10.11
CA VAL A 28 -7.58 3.60 10.52
C VAL A 28 -8.02 3.62 11.97
N ALA A 29 -8.76 2.61 12.44
CA ALA A 29 -9.22 2.54 13.82
C ALA A 29 -8.07 2.40 14.82
N VAL A 30 -7.07 1.58 14.49
CA VAL A 30 -5.88 1.41 15.34
C VAL A 30 -5.06 2.70 15.36
N SER A 31 -4.74 3.30 14.20
CA SER A 31 -3.99 4.57 14.14
C SER A 31 -4.74 5.69 14.88
N ALA A 32 -6.07 5.80 14.74
CA ALA A 32 -6.85 6.79 15.48
C ALA A 32 -6.76 6.64 17.01
N VAL A 33 -6.60 5.41 17.51
CA VAL A 33 -6.50 5.12 18.96
C VAL A 33 -5.07 5.25 19.46
N THR A 34 -4.10 4.77 18.68
CA THR A 34 -2.69 4.76 19.08
C THR A 34 -2.00 6.08 18.79
N GLY A 35 -2.54 6.91 17.89
CA GLY A 35 -1.87 8.11 17.39
C GLY A 35 -0.45 7.80 16.91
N THR A 36 0.48 8.70 17.21
CA THR A 36 1.90 8.60 16.86
C THR A 36 2.71 7.69 17.80
N THR A 37 2.07 6.69 18.42
CA THR A 37 2.76 5.75 19.31
C THR A 37 3.85 5.01 18.55
N SER A 38 5.02 4.93 19.16
CA SER A 38 6.21 4.35 18.58
C SER A 38 6.59 3.07 19.32
N LEU A 39 7.04 2.05 18.56
CA LEU A 39 7.51 0.78 19.10
C LEU A 39 9.03 0.80 19.22
N PRO A 40 9.60 0.46 20.39
CA PRO A 40 11.05 0.40 20.55
C PRO A 40 11.62 -0.75 19.71
N LEU A 41 12.72 -0.50 19.01
CA LEU A 41 13.43 -1.52 18.25
C LEU A 41 14.41 -2.26 19.19
N PRO A 42 14.15 -3.53 19.56
CA PRO A 42 14.83 -4.19 20.69
C PRO A 42 16.32 -4.48 20.46
N TRP A 43 16.81 -4.42 19.21
CA TRP A 43 18.21 -4.63 18.84
C TRP A 43 19.04 -3.34 18.77
N LEU A 44 18.41 -2.17 18.88
CA LEU A 44 19.09 -0.89 19.03
C LEU A 44 19.18 -0.61 20.53
N SER A 45 20.39 -0.31 21.03
CA SER A 45 20.66 -0.12 22.47
C SER A 45 19.60 0.74 23.15
N GLU A 46 19.21 0.35 24.37
CA GLU A 46 18.25 1.00 25.27
C GLU A 46 18.16 2.53 25.07
N GLY A 47 17.25 2.97 24.18
CA GLY A 47 16.74 4.34 24.18
C GLY A 47 17.17 5.30 23.07
N SER A 48 17.07 4.99 21.77
CA SER A 48 17.08 6.11 20.81
C SER A 48 16.33 5.97 19.49
N LEU A 49 15.68 4.84 19.20
CA LEU A 49 15.06 4.62 17.89
C LEU A 49 13.78 3.81 18.02
N ASP A 50 12.68 4.52 17.84
CA ASP A 50 11.36 3.93 17.82
C ASP A 50 10.80 3.98 16.40
N LEU A 51 10.16 2.90 15.98
CA LEU A 51 9.43 2.84 14.71
C LEU A 51 7.96 3.17 14.98
N SER A 52 7.38 4.14 14.28
CA SER A 52 5.95 4.44 14.41
C SER A 52 5.10 3.19 14.09
N LEU A 53 4.03 2.96 14.87
CA LEU A 53 3.01 1.98 14.55
C LEU A 53 2.42 2.18 13.14
N ASP A 54 2.47 3.41 12.63
CA ASP A 54 2.03 3.75 11.28
C ASP A 54 2.73 2.94 10.19
N HIS A 55 3.97 2.47 10.41
CA HIS A 55 4.63 1.60 9.44
C HIS A 55 3.96 0.24 9.34
N LEU A 56 3.57 -0.35 10.47
CA LEU A 56 2.85 -1.63 10.48
C LEU A 56 1.46 -1.48 9.85
N LEU A 57 0.77 -0.39 10.16
CA LEU A 57 -0.55 -0.08 9.61
C LEU A 57 -0.48 0.27 8.11
N ALA A 58 0.58 0.95 7.66
CA ALA A 58 0.85 1.21 6.26
C ALA A 58 1.17 -0.07 5.48
N VAL A 59 1.82 -1.08 6.09
CA VAL A 59 1.98 -2.40 5.48
C VAL A 59 0.62 -3.10 5.32
N ALA A 60 -0.27 -3.00 6.31
CA ALA A 60 -1.63 -3.52 6.19
C ALA A 60 -2.43 -2.83 5.07
N LEU A 61 -2.27 -1.51 4.92
CA LEU A 61 -2.87 -0.76 3.80
C LEU A 61 -2.25 -1.13 2.46
N LEU A 62 -0.94 -1.34 2.39
CA LEU A 62 -0.29 -1.87 1.20
C LEU A 62 -0.90 -3.24 0.82
N ALA A 63 -1.09 -4.12 1.80
CA ALA A 63 -1.72 -5.42 1.59
C ALA A 63 -3.16 -5.28 1.08
N ALA A 64 -3.93 -4.30 1.58
CA ALA A 64 -5.27 -4.02 1.09
C ALA A 64 -5.27 -3.62 -0.40
N HIS A 65 -4.36 -2.73 -0.80
CA HIS A 65 -4.20 -2.31 -2.19
C HIS A 65 -3.74 -3.47 -3.09
N ALA A 66 -2.74 -4.23 -2.67
CA ALA A 66 -2.25 -5.38 -3.40
C ALA A 66 -3.37 -6.42 -3.60
N THR A 67 -4.10 -6.76 -2.53
CA THR A 67 -5.22 -7.72 -2.58
C THR A 67 -6.29 -7.28 -3.59
N LEU A 68 -6.64 -5.99 -3.59
CA LEU A 68 -7.63 -5.45 -4.51
C LEU A 68 -7.17 -5.52 -5.97
N LEU A 69 -5.88 -5.33 -6.22
CA LEU A 69 -5.32 -5.34 -7.57
C LEU A 69 -4.97 -6.74 -8.09
N THR A 70 -4.61 -7.69 -7.23
CA THR A 70 -4.19 -9.04 -7.64
C THR A 70 -5.27 -10.11 -7.46
N GLY A 71 -6.53 -9.72 -7.24
CA GLY A 71 -7.65 -10.65 -7.15
C GLY A 71 -7.83 -11.52 -8.40
N GLU A 72 -8.40 -12.72 -8.25
CA GLU A 72 -8.54 -13.70 -9.33
C GLU A 72 -9.31 -13.18 -10.56
N LEU A 73 -10.29 -12.31 -10.32
CA LEU A 73 -11.08 -11.66 -11.38
C LEU A 73 -10.35 -10.46 -12.01
N SER A 74 -9.37 -9.87 -11.32
CA SER A 74 -8.62 -8.71 -11.79
C SER A 74 -7.88 -8.98 -13.11
N SER A 75 -7.28 -10.17 -13.25
CA SER A 75 -6.62 -10.56 -14.51
C SER A 75 -7.62 -10.86 -15.64
N ARG A 76 -8.86 -11.24 -15.31
CA ARG A 76 -9.93 -11.51 -16.29
C ARG A 76 -10.57 -10.21 -16.78
N GLU A 77 -10.67 -9.21 -15.92
CA GLU A 77 -11.16 -7.87 -16.27
C GLU A 77 -10.30 -7.18 -17.32
N GLU A 78 -8.97 -7.24 -17.18
CA GLU A 78 -8.06 -6.59 -18.13
C GLU A 78 -8.04 -7.29 -19.51
N SER A 79 -8.46 -8.56 -19.58
CA SER A 79 -8.67 -9.29 -20.84
C SER A 79 -10.04 -9.04 -21.49
N SER A 80 -10.93 -8.30 -20.84
CA SER A 80 -12.29 -8.03 -21.34
C SER A 80 -12.35 -6.76 -22.22
N VAL A 81 -13.38 -6.65 -23.06
CA VAL A 81 -13.57 -5.53 -24.01
C VAL A 81 -13.71 -4.17 -23.31
N ARG A 82 -14.12 -4.16 -22.03
CA ARG A 82 -14.32 -2.94 -21.24
C ARG A 82 -13.30 -2.92 -20.11
N SER A 83 -12.35 -1.98 -20.11
CA SER A 83 -11.42 -1.88 -19.00
C SER A 83 -12.11 -1.32 -17.75
N TRP A 84 -11.84 -1.93 -16.59
CA TRP A 84 -12.39 -1.54 -15.29
C TRP A 84 -11.50 -0.51 -14.59
N TRP A 85 -10.74 0.25 -15.39
CA TRP A 85 -9.76 1.22 -14.91
C TRP A 85 -10.34 2.22 -13.90
N TRP A 86 -11.58 2.65 -14.12
CA TRP A 86 -12.27 3.59 -13.24
C TRP A 86 -12.59 2.98 -11.86
N ALA A 87 -12.87 1.67 -11.81
CA ALA A 87 -13.12 0.95 -10.56
C ALA A 87 -11.83 0.75 -9.76
N ASP A 88 -10.71 0.53 -10.45
CA ASP A 88 -9.39 0.47 -9.82
C ASP A 88 -8.99 1.83 -9.24
N CYS A 89 -9.17 2.91 -10.01
CA CYS A 89 -8.92 4.27 -9.52
C CYS A 89 -9.81 4.58 -8.31
N LEU A 90 -11.09 4.18 -8.35
CA LEU A 90 -12.00 4.35 -7.21
C LEU A 90 -11.53 3.53 -5.99
N GLY A 91 -11.07 2.29 -6.19
CA GLY A 91 -10.50 1.46 -5.14
C GLY A 91 -9.27 2.10 -4.47
N MET A 92 -8.33 2.62 -5.27
CA MET A 92 -7.17 3.37 -4.77
C MET A 92 -7.60 4.58 -3.94
N THR A 93 -8.53 5.38 -4.46
CA THR A 93 -9.03 6.57 -3.75
C THR A 93 -9.69 6.21 -2.42
N VAL A 94 -10.58 5.20 -2.42
CA VAL A 94 -11.29 4.77 -1.21
C VAL A 94 -10.33 4.27 -0.13
N LEU A 95 -9.31 3.49 -0.51
CA LEU A 95 -8.31 2.99 0.44
C LEU A 95 -7.38 4.09 0.97
N LEU A 96 -7.27 5.24 0.31
CA LEU A 96 -6.54 6.40 0.79
C LEU A 96 -7.40 7.40 1.58
N CYS A 97 -8.74 7.36 1.47
CA CYS A 97 -9.62 8.30 2.17
C CYS A 97 -9.40 8.31 3.70
N GLY A 98 -9.24 7.14 4.31
CA GLY A 98 -9.01 7.01 5.76
C GLY A 98 -7.69 7.68 6.21
N PRO A 99 -6.54 7.28 5.65
CA PRO A 99 -5.26 7.95 5.91
C PRO A 99 -5.26 9.45 5.62
N VAL A 100 -5.93 9.89 4.54
CA VAL A 100 -6.08 11.32 4.23
C VAL A 100 -6.86 12.05 5.32
N PHE A 101 -7.96 11.48 5.79
CA PHE A 101 -8.73 12.06 6.89
C PHE A 101 -7.89 12.19 8.17
N LEU A 102 -7.13 11.14 8.52
CA LEU A 102 -6.24 11.15 9.68
C LEU A 102 -5.14 12.21 9.57
N ALA A 103 -4.60 12.40 8.37
CA ALA A 103 -3.60 13.44 8.11
C ALA A 103 -4.16 14.85 8.36
N PHE A 104 -5.44 15.10 8.04
CA PHE A 104 -6.09 16.37 8.36
C PHE A 104 -6.36 16.55 9.86
N THR A 105 -6.46 15.46 10.62
CA THR A 105 -6.68 15.49 12.07
C THR A 105 -5.38 15.43 12.90
N GLY A 106 -4.21 15.46 12.25
CA GLY A 106 -2.91 15.56 12.91
C GLY A 106 -2.05 14.29 12.87
N ASP A 107 -2.52 13.20 12.27
CA ASP A 107 -1.75 11.97 12.06
C ASP A 107 -1.48 11.76 10.55
N ALA A 108 -0.41 12.39 10.08
CA ALA A 108 0.01 12.30 8.68
C ALA A 108 1.00 11.13 8.41
N GLY A 109 1.46 10.43 9.46
CA GLY A 109 2.44 9.36 9.36
C GLY A 109 1.89 8.17 8.57
N LEU A 110 0.66 7.76 8.88
CA LEU A 110 -0.01 6.68 8.16
C LEU A 110 -0.12 6.96 6.65
N LEU A 111 -0.49 8.18 6.28
CA LEU A 111 -0.62 8.58 4.87
C LEU A 111 0.74 8.57 4.17
N GLN A 112 1.75 9.24 4.74
CA GLN A 112 3.09 9.31 4.16
C GLN A 112 3.68 7.92 3.94
N ASN A 113 3.61 7.06 4.95
CA ASN A 113 4.14 5.70 4.88
C ASN A 113 3.38 4.83 3.87
N THR A 114 2.05 4.94 3.82
CA THR A 114 1.25 4.22 2.83
C THR A 114 1.63 4.63 1.42
N LEU A 115 1.77 5.93 1.15
CA LEU A 115 2.17 6.43 -0.17
C LEU A 115 3.58 5.99 -0.55
N LEU A 116 4.53 6.05 0.38
CA LEU A 116 5.90 5.57 0.18
C LEU A 116 5.92 4.09 -0.23
N TYR A 117 5.17 3.26 0.50
CA TYR A 117 5.12 1.82 0.24
C TYR A 117 4.40 1.48 -1.06
N LEU A 118 3.37 2.24 -1.42
CA LEU A 118 2.70 2.11 -2.73
C LEU A 118 3.63 2.48 -3.88
N VAL A 119 4.42 3.55 -3.75
CA VAL A 119 5.45 3.91 -4.74
C VAL A 119 6.42 2.75 -4.92
N PHE A 120 7.00 2.23 -3.84
CA PHE A 120 7.93 1.11 -3.93
C PHE A 120 7.26 -0.12 -4.53
N PHE A 121 6.06 -0.47 -4.09
CA PHE A 121 5.34 -1.62 -4.61
C PHE A 121 5.09 -1.52 -6.11
N PHE A 122 4.57 -0.38 -6.61
CA PHE A 122 4.28 -0.23 -8.03
C PHE A 122 5.54 -0.23 -8.88
N LEU A 123 6.59 0.50 -8.47
CA LEU A 123 7.84 0.56 -9.23
C LEU A 123 8.56 -0.80 -9.25
N ILE A 124 8.60 -1.52 -8.13
CA ILE A 124 9.21 -2.84 -8.06
C ILE A 124 8.38 -3.86 -8.83
N SER A 125 7.04 -3.76 -8.78
CA SER A 125 6.14 -4.64 -9.54
C SER A 125 6.35 -4.55 -11.05
N LEU A 126 6.77 -3.39 -11.57
CA LEU A 126 7.12 -3.23 -12.98
C LEU A 126 8.32 -4.06 -13.40
N VAL A 127 9.24 -4.35 -12.48
CA VAL A 127 10.51 -5.03 -12.78
C VAL A 127 10.41 -6.53 -12.51
N ILE A 128 9.89 -6.91 -11.34
CA ILE A 128 9.94 -8.30 -10.87
C ILE A 128 8.56 -8.96 -10.71
N GLY A 129 7.47 -8.20 -10.91
CA GLY A 129 6.09 -8.65 -10.74
C GLY A 129 5.53 -8.42 -9.32
N PRO A 130 4.20 -8.45 -9.15
CA PRO A 130 3.55 -8.09 -7.88
C PRO A 130 3.76 -9.11 -6.75
N GLU A 131 3.88 -10.39 -7.09
CA GLU A 131 4.07 -11.49 -6.12
C GLU A 131 5.39 -11.38 -5.36
N THR A 132 6.43 -10.90 -6.04
CA THR A 132 7.76 -10.65 -5.47
C THR A 132 7.89 -9.22 -4.95
N ALA A 133 7.22 -8.24 -5.58
CA ALA A 133 7.28 -6.85 -5.13
C ALA A 133 6.77 -6.66 -3.70
N TYR A 134 5.66 -7.28 -3.33
CA TYR A 134 5.13 -7.16 -1.97
C TYR A 134 6.13 -7.61 -0.88
N PRO A 135 6.68 -8.84 -0.90
CA PRO A 135 7.70 -9.23 0.07
C PRO A 135 9.00 -8.44 -0.07
N THR A 136 9.37 -7.97 -1.27
CA THR A 136 10.53 -7.09 -1.45
C THR A 136 10.34 -5.74 -0.74
N VAL A 137 9.15 -5.13 -0.79
CA VAL A 137 8.87 -3.88 -0.05
C VAL A 137 8.99 -4.11 1.45
N ILE A 138 8.43 -5.21 1.97
CA ILE A 138 8.57 -5.57 3.40
C ILE A 138 10.04 -5.74 3.76
N PHE A 139 10.80 -6.48 2.95
CA PHE A 139 12.22 -6.68 3.17
C PHE A 139 13.00 -5.36 3.13
N LEU A 140 12.67 -4.45 2.21
CA LEU A 140 13.28 -3.11 2.15
C LEU A 140 13.01 -2.30 3.41
N ILE A 141 11.80 -2.38 3.97
CA ILE A 141 11.47 -1.73 5.25
C ILE A 141 12.38 -2.29 6.35
N VAL A 142 12.50 -3.61 6.45
CA VAL A 142 13.39 -4.27 7.44
C VAL A 142 14.85 -3.87 7.22
N VAL A 143 15.35 -3.85 5.99
CA VAL A 143 16.72 -3.42 5.70
C VAL A 143 16.91 -1.96 6.11
N GLN A 144 15.96 -1.07 5.81
CA GLN A 144 16.04 0.33 6.21
C GLN A 144 16.05 0.49 7.74
N THR A 145 15.27 -0.31 8.48
CA THR A 145 15.30 -0.30 9.96
C THR A 145 16.60 -0.88 10.54
N MET A 146 17.31 -1.73 9.80
CA MET A 146 18.65 -2.19 10.20
C MET A 146 19.74 -1.17 9.85
N VAL A 147 19.67 -0.57 8.66
CA VAL A 147 20.66 0.39 8.15
C VAL A 147 20.71 1.66 8.98
N VAL A 148 19.61 2.08 9.61
CA VAL A 148 19.59 3.26 10.50
C VAL A 148 20.57 3.14 11.66
N ALA A 149 20.93 1.93 12.09
CA ALA A 149 21.95 1.69 13.10
C ALA A 149 23.36 2.13 12.64
N LEU A 150 23.58 2.18 11.32
CA LEU A 150 24.87 2.40 10.68
C LEU A 150 24.99 3.78 10.04
N VAL A 151 23.88 4.50 9.87
CA VAL A 151 23.83 5.80 9.20
C VAL A 151 23.82 6.93 10.23
N PRO A 152 24.71 7.94 10.12
CA PRO A 152 24.78 9.04 11.07
C PRO A 152 23.59 10.00 11.01
N ASP A 153 22.96 10.16 9.83
CA ASP A 153 21.76 10.98 9.63
C ASP A 153 20.56 10.13 9.20
N ARG A 154 19.56 10.08 10.08
CA ARG A 154 18.34 9.28 9.90
C ARG A 154 17.44 9.86 8.80
N GLY A 155 17.54 11.17 8.53
CA GLY A 155 16.81 11.84 7.47
C GLY A 155 17.18 11.35 6.06
N LEU A 156 18.24 10.55 5.93
CA LEU A 156 18.60 9.89 4.67
C LEU A 156 17.79 8.61 4.40
N ILE A 157 17.10 8.07 5.41
CA ILE A 157 16.38 6.81 5.30
C ILE A 157 14.87 7.10 5.23
N PRO A 158 14.19 6.77 4.10
CA PRO A 158 12.79 7.11 3.89
C PRO A 158 11.81 6.62 4.96
N VAL A 159 12.06 5.44 5.53
CA VAL A 159 11.26 4.88 6.65
C VAL A 159 11.35 5.73 7.92
N PHE A 160 12.33 6.62 8.07
CA PHE A 160 12.46 7.49 9.24
C PHE A 160 12.18 8.97 8.92
N TRP A 161 11.59 9.28 7.77
CA TRP A 161 11.17 10.64 7.47
C TRP A 161 9.99 11.03 8.35
N ASP A 162 10.14 12.16 9.05
CA ASP A 162 9.02 12.80 9.73
C ASP A 162 7.91 13.14 8.72
N PRO A 163 6.64 13.12 9.13
CA PRO A 163 5.54 13.50 8.24
C PRO A 163 5.68 14.95 7.75
N ASP A 164 5.89 15.13 6.44
CA ASP A 164 6.01 16.44 5.79
C ASP A 164 4.97 16.54 4.65
N PRO A 165 4.07 17.55 4.68
CA PRO A 165 3.10 17.78 3.60
C PRO A 165 3.69 17.85 2.19
N ARG A 166 4.93 18.34 2.05
CA ARG A 166 5.64 18.42 0.76
C ARG A 166 6.03 17.03 0.26
N ILE A 167 6.55 16.19 1.15
CA ILE A 167 6.89 14.80 0.86
C ILE A 167 5.62 14.02 0.53
N ILE A 168 4.55 14.20 1.31
CA ILE A 168 3.24 13.59 1.05
C ILE A 168 2.71 13.97 -0.33
N ALA A 169 2.75 15.26 -0.71
CA ALA A 169 2.31 15.69 -2.04
C ALA A 169 3.14 15.07 -3.17
N ALA A 170 4.47 15.01 -3.01
CA ALA A 170 5.36 14.36 -3.97
C ALA A 170 5.10 12.86 -4.09
N LEU A 171 4.95 12.16 -2.95
CA LEU A 171 4.65 10.73 -2.91
C LEU A 171 3.26 10.44 -3.47
N PHE A 172 2.27 11.31 -3.27
CA PHE A 172 0.93 11.15 -3.84
C PHE A 172 0.96 11.22 -5.36
N LEU A 173 1.66 12.22 -5.92
CA LEU A 173 1.86 12.33 -7.36
C LEU A 173 2.61 11.11 -7.91
N LEU A 174 3.70 10.72 -7.25
CA LEU A 174 4.52 9.59 -7.67
C LEU A 174 3.76 8.26 -7.58
N ALA A 175 2.98 8.04 -6.52
CA ALA A 175 2.15 6.85 -6.35
C ALA A 175 1.06 6.81 -7.42
N THR A 176 0.45 7.95 -7.76
CA THR A 176 -0.56 8.05 -8.81
C THR A 176 0.03 7.69 -10.17
N VAL A 177 1.17 8.28 -10.53
CA VAL A 177 1.85 7.98 -11.80
C VAL A 177 2.31 6.52 -11.84
N ALA A 178 2.96 6.04 -10.78
CA ALA A 178 3.43 4.67 -10.67
C ALA A 178 2.25 3.67 -10.77
N PHE A 179 1.12 3.95 -10.11
CA PHE A 179 -0.09 3.17 -10.23
C PHE A 179 -0.61 3.14 -11.67
N LEU A 180 -0.74 4.29 -12.33
CA LEU A 180 -1.25 4.35 -13.70
C LEU A 180 -0.40 3.53 -14.69
N VAL A 181 0.93 3.51 -14.49
CA VAL A 181 1.86 2.72 -15.30
C VAL A 181 1.84 1.24 -14.90
N ALA A 182 1.84 0.93 -13.60
CA ALA A 182 1.96 -0.43 -13.08
C ALA A 182 0.63 -1.21 -13.02
N ARG A 183 -0.52 -0.55 -13.09
CA ARG A 183 -1.85 -1.17 -12.94
C ARG A 183 -2.02 -2.38 -13.84
N ARG A 184 -1.74 -2.23 -15.13
CA ARG A 184 -1.87 -3.32 -16.12
C ARG A 184 -0.87 -4.45 -15.82
N PRO A 185 0.45 -4.20 -15.75
CA PRO A 185 1.45 -5.21 -15.41
C PRO A 185 1.14 -5.99 -14.12
N VAL A 186 0.70 -5.29 -13.06
CA VAL A 186 0.33 -5.90 -11.76
C VAL A 186 -0.81 -6.89 -11.92
N LYS A 187 -1.77 -6.65 -12.81
CA LYS A 187 -2.91 -7.55 -13.02
C LYS A 187 -2.62 -8.73 -13.94
N THR A 188 -1.74 -8.55 -14.93
CA THR A 188 -1.51 -9.53 -16.00
C THR A 188 -0.29 -10.41 -15.77
N SER A 189 0.68 -9.99 -14.96
CA SER A 189 1.91 -10.74 -14.70
C SER A 189 1.68 -12.13 -14.10
N THR A 190 0.59 -12.32 -13.34
CA THR A 190 0.19 -13.63 -12.79
C THR A 190 -0.09 -14.68 -13.87
N ARG A 191 -0.49 -14.28 -15.09
CA ARG A 191 -0.74 -15.22 -16.20
C ARG A 191 0.51 -15.63 -16.98
N LEU A 192 1.46 -14.73 -17.14
CA LEU A 192 2.65 -14.99 -17.99
C LEU A 192 3.58 -16.06 -17.42
N ARG A 193 3.50 -16.37 -16.11
CA ARG A 193 4.29 -17.45 -15.48
C ARG A 193 3.63 -18.82 -15.45
N ILE A 194 2.31 -18.92 -15.61
CA ILE A 194 1.61 -20.22 -15.55
C ILE A 194 1.70 -20.96 -16.91
N THR A 195 2.01 -20.23 -17.97
CA THR A 195 2.17 -20.76 -19.33
C THR A 195 3.64 -20.97 -19.74
N ALA A 196 4.59 -20.80 -18.83
CA ALA A 196 6.02 -20.96 -19.06
C ALA A 196 6.55 -22.25 -18.44
#